data_AF-X6PWI2-F1
#
_entry.id   AF-X6PWI2-F1
#
_cell.length_a   1.000
_cell.length_b   1.000
_cell.length_c   1.000
_cell.angle_alpha   90.00
_cell.angle_beta   90.00
_cell.angle_gamma   90.00
#
_symmetry.space_group_name_H-M   'P 1'
#
loop_
_entity.id
_entity.type
_entity.pdbx_description
1 polymer ?
#
loop_
_entity_poly.entity_id
_entity_poly.type
_entity_poly.pdbx_seq_one_letter_code
_entity_poly.pdbx_strand_id
1 'polypeptide(L)'
;MMAALELLDKIDSIKCRAEVTVDTMTGKINRVVNFEEIKKRWEEYRADMFYTINSTMGQGSDEGKQVEKFTDLIDKQFVDEPTFRAELSGKLFYDVFFDKYLLGRKLEDEKFEQTFYSFLFDQTPIKTSLTQELSTDEETGLKKISRYISADDQRTKFVNEYGIMKTYKERYQPIIKYSFTQYNYEFYHDILLADDGLPQEIKVNIIEEVKNNIEILVTYRIHRLK
;
A
#
# COMPACT_ATOMS: atom_id res chain seq x y z
N MET A 1 -10.80 -20.78 9.32
CA MET A 1 -10.34 -19.37 9.43
C MET A 1 -8.81 -19.26 9.49
N MET A 2 -8.09 -20.16 10.17
CA MET A 2 -6.60 -20.16 10.17
C MET A 2 -5.96 -20.39 8.78
N ALA A 3 -6.52 -21.28 7.95
CA ALA A 3 -5.96 -21.61 6.63
C ALA A 3 -5.87 -20.43 5.63
N ALA A 4 -6.80 -19.46 5.69
CA ALA A 4 -6.77 -18.29 4.79
C ALA A 4 -5.70 -17.26 5.18
N LEU A 5 -5.48 -17.09 6.49
CA LEU A 5 -4.43 -16.21 7.01
C LEU A 5 -3.04 -16.81 6.77
N GLU A 6 -2.89 -18.13 6.96
CA GLU A 6 -1.65 -18.85 6.63
C GLU A 6 -1.32 -18.75 5.14
N LEU A 7 -2.33 -18.84 4.27
CA LEU A 7 -2.16 -18.67 2.83
C LEU A 7 -1.67 -17.26 2.47
N LEU A 8 -2.30 -16.23 3.05
CA LEU A 8 -1.88 -14.83 2.85
C LEU A 8 -0.46 -14.59 3.35
N ASP A 9 -0.12 -15.10 4.53
CA ASP A 9 1.23 -14.99 5.10
C ASP A 9 2.29 -15.65 4.18
N LYS A 10 1.99 -16.83 3.63
CA LYS A 10 2.89 -17.50 2.67
C LYS A 10 3.07 -16.72 1.38
N ILE A 11 1.99 -16.18 0.81
CA ILE A 11 2.07 -15.35 -0.39
C ILE A 11 2.93 -14.11 -0.12
N ASP A 12 2.71 -13.45 1.01
CA ASP A 12 3.48 -12.26 1.37
C ASP A 12 4.94 -12.60 1.64
N SER A 13 5.23 -13.73 2.29
CA SER A 13 6.60 -14.23 2.49
C SER A 13 7.33 -14.48 1.17
N ILE A 14 6.64 -15.02 0.15
CA ILE A 14 7.20 -15.20 -1.19
C ILE A 14 7.51 -13.85 -1.83
N LYS A 15 6.55 -12.91 -1.80
CA LYS A 15 6.70 -11.56 -2.36
C LYS A 15 7.82 -10.77 -1.70
N CYS A 16 8.00 -10.88 -0.38
CA CYS A 16 9.03 -10.14 0.38
C CYS A 16 10.46 -10.54 0.02
N ARG A 17 10.66 -11.66 -0.69
CA ARG A 17 11.98 -12.05 -1.23
C ARG A 17 12.33 -11.37 -2.55
N ALA A 18 11.53 -10.39 -2.98
CA ALA A 18 11.83 -9.58 -4.14
C ALA A 18 13.09 -8.76 -3.95
N GLU A 19 14.04 -8.95 -4.85
CA GLU A 19 15.19 -8.09 -5.01
C GLU A 19 14.85 -7.02 -6.05
N VAL A 20 15.04 -5.76 -5.69
CA VAL A 20 14.61 -4.63 -6.50
C VAL A 20 15.74 -3.68 -6.81
N THR A 21 15.72 -3.11 -8.01
CA THR A 21 16.49 -1.90 -8.33
C THR A 21 15.60 -0.68 -8.18
N VAL A 22 16.22 0.45 -7.82
CA VAL A 22 15.54 1.73 -7.70
C VAL A 22 15.77 2.59 -8.93
N ASP A 23 14.76 3.38 -9.26
CA ASP A 23 14.85 4.40 -10.30
C ASP A 23 15.81 5.50 -9.84
N THR A 24 16.76 5.85 -10.70
CA THR A 24 17.86 6.75 -10.34
C THR A 24 17.42 8.20 -10.17
N MET A 25 16.17 8.56 -10.48
CA MET A 25 15.64 9.92 -10.35
C MET A 25 14.67 10.05 -9.18
N THR A 26 13.83 9.05 -8.97
CA THR A 26 12.73 9.06 -8.00
C THR A 26 13.01 8.25 -6.76
N GLY A 27 13.94 7.29 -6.82
CA GLY A 27 14.20 6.31 -5.74
C GLY A 27 13.10 5.27 -5.56
N LYS A 28 12.05 5.29 -6.41
CA LYS A 28 10.97 4.29 -6.44
C LYS A 28 11.45 2.99 -7.07
N ILE A 29 10.71 1.89 -6.86
CA ILE A 29 11.04 0.60 -7.48
C ILE A 29 11.00 0.71 -9.00
N ASN A 30 12.11 0.40 -9.66
CA ASN A 30 12.21 0.38 -11.12
C ASN A 30 12.05 -1.03 -11.67
N ARG A 31 12.66 -2.05 -11.05
CA ARG A 31 12.59 -3.43 -11.56
C ARG A 31 12.75 -4.44 -10.44
N VAL A 32 12.07 -5.58 -10.55
CA VAL A 32 12.31 -6.78 -9.74
C VAL A 32 13.28 -7.68 -10.48
N VAL A 33 14.51 -7.82 -9.97
CA VAL A 33 15.60 -8.50 -10.68
C VAL A 33 15.46 -10.02 -10.68
N ASN A 34 14.88 -10.57 -9.61
CA ASN A 34 14.70 -12.01 -9.40
C ASN A 34 13.26 -12.47 -9.64
N PHE A 35 12.48 -11.76 -10.48
CA PHE A 35 11.06 -12.08 -10.74
C PHE A 35 10.81 -13.56 -11.09
N GLU A 36 11.61 -14.13 -11.99
CA GLU A 36 11.47 -15.54 -12.40
C GLU A 36 11.65 -16.51 -11.22
N GLU A 37 12.54 -16.19 -10.28
CA GLU A 37 12.73 -17.00 -9.07
C GLU A 37 11.51 -16.91 -8.14
N ILE A 38 10.96 -15.71 -7.95
CA ILE A 38 9.76 -15.50 -7.12
C ILE A 38 8.57 -16.22 -7.75
N LYS A 39 8.38 -16.10 -9.06
CA LYS A 39 7.32 -16.78 -9.81
C LYS A 39 7.41 -18.30 -9.64
N LYS A 40 8.61 -18.86 -9.79
CA LYS A 40 8.84 -20.28 -9.57
C LYS A 40 8.47 -20.73 -8.15
N ARG A 41 8.84 -19.94 -7.12
CA ARG A 41 8.46 -20.23 -5.72
C ARG A 41 6.95 -20.21 -5.51
N TRP A 42 6.25 -19.29 -6.16
CA TRP A 42 4.78 -19.26 -6.15
C TRP A 42 4.19 -20.52 -6.81
N GLU A 43 4.69 -20.91 -7.98
CA GLU A 43 4.25 -22.11 -8.69
C GLU A 43 4.49 -23.39 -7.87
N GLU A 44 5.67 -23.52 -7.25
CA GLU A 44 6.01 -24.64 -6.35
C GLU A 44 5.08 -24.71 -5.14
N TYR A 45 4.83 -23.58 -4.46
CA TYR A 45 3.92 -23.50 -3.33
C TYR A 45 2.47 -23.83 -3.71
N ARG A 46 2.01 -23.30 -4.85
CA ARG A 46 0.68 -23.58 -5.39
C ARG A 46 0.48 -25.07 -5.63
N ALA A 47 1.45 -25.72 -6.27
CA ALA A 47 1.37 -27.15 -6.56
C ALA A 47 1.27 -27.99 -5.28
N ASP A 48 2.08 -27.68 -4.27
CA ASP A 48 2.05 -28.36 -2.96
C ASP A 48 0.72 -28.14 -2.21
N MET A 49 0.18 -26.92 -2.25
CA MET A 49 -1.11 -26.60 -1.67
C MET A 49 -2.25 -27.42 -2.32
N PHE A 50 -2.31 -27.47 -3.65
CA PHE A 50 -3.33 -28.27 -4.35
C PHE A 50 -3.16 -29.77 -4.11
N TYR A 51 -1.93 -30.27 -4.02
CA TYR A 51 -1.67 -31.65 -3.64
C TYR A 51 -2.23 -31.98 -2.25
N THR A 52 -2.00 -31.10 -1.28
CA THR A 52 -2.48 -31.25 0.11
C THR A 52 -4.00 -31.20 0.19
N ILE A 53 -4.64 -30.25 -0.50
CA ILE A 53 -6.11 -30.13 -0.53
C ILE A 53 -6.75 -31.36 -1.17
N ASN A 54 -6.25 -31.79 -2.34
CA ASN A 54 -6.79 -32.94 -3.06
C ASN A 54 -6.61 -34.25 -2.27
N SER A 55 -5.49 -34.41 -1.56
CA SER A 55 -5.22 -35.59 -0.74
C SER A 55 -6.01 -35.63 0.58
N THR A 56 -6.38 -34.47 1.14
CA THR A 56 -7.05 -34.38 2.44
C THR A 56 -8.57 -34.29 2.33
N MET A 57 -9.09 -33.58 1.31
CA MET A 57 -10.51 -33.21 1.21
C MET A 57 -11.25 -33.83 0.01
N GLY A 58 -10.52 -34.50 -0.90
CA GLY A 58 -11.08 -35.02 -2.14
C GLY A 58 -11.29 -33.93 -3.21
N GLN A 59 -11.18 -34.32 -4.48
CA GLN A 59 -11.31 -33.39 -5.61
C GLN A 59 -12.72 -32.77 -5.67
N GLY A 60 -12.78 -31.45 -5.86
CA GLY A 60 -14.03 -30.73 -6.16
C GLY A 60 -14.91 -30.35 -4.97
N SER A 61 -14.37 -30.40 -3.74
CA SER A 61 -15.05 -29.83 -2.57
C SER A 61 -15.33 -28.33 -2.76
N ASP A 62 -16.39 -27.82 -2.11
CA ASP A 62 -16.72 -26.39 -2.22
C ASP A 62 -15.60 -25.49 -1.66
N GLU A 63 -14.86 -25.96 -0.65
CA GLU A 63 -13.68 -25.31 -0.13
C GLU A 63 -12.54 -25.28 -1.17
N GLY A 64 -12.31 -26.39 -1.88
CA GLY A 64 -11.33 -26.48 -2.97
C GLY A 64 -11.62 -25.47 -4.09
N LYS A 65 -12.89 -25.32 -4.49
CA LYS A 65 -13.29 -24.32 -5.51
C LYS A 65 -13.08 -22.88 -5.06
N GLN A 66 -13.21 -22.58 -3.77
CA GLN A 66 -12.92 -21.24 -3.24
C GLN A 66 -11.42 -20.96 -3.22
N VAL A 67 -10.60 -21.97 -2.87
CA VAL A 67 -9.14 -21.86 -2.96
C VAL A 67 -8.69 -21.68 -4.39
N GLU A 68 -9.28 -22.38 -5.37
CA GLU A 68 -9.00 -22.16 -6.80
C GLU A 68 -9.25 -20.72 -7.22
N LYS A 69 -10.45 -20.18 -6.93
CA LYS A 69 -10.79 -18.79 -7.26
C LYS A 69 -9.85 -17.79 -6.63
N PHE A 70 -9.45 -18.01 -5.38
CA PHE A 70 -8.48 -17.16 -4.70
C PHE A 70 -7.10 -17.25 -5.36
N THR A 71 -6.64 -18.46 -5.68
CA THR A 71 -5.36 -18.69 -6.34
C THR A 71 -5.31 -18.05 -7.72
N ASP A 72 -6.39 -18.11 -8.49
CA ASP A 72 -6.48 -17.45 -9.81
C ASP A 72 -6.34 -15.92 -9.72
N LEU A 73 -6.76 -15.30 -8.61
CA LEU A 73 -6.55 -13.87 -8.38
C LEU A 73 -5.07 -13.57 -8.10
N ILE A 74 -4.41 -14.45 -7.34
CA ILE A 74 -2.99 -14.31 -7.00
C ILE A 74 -2.12 -14.60 -8.23
N ASP A 75 -2.46 -15.59 -9.05
CA ASP A 75 -1.76 -15.93 -10.29
C ASP A 75 -1.63 -14.72 -11.22
N LYS A 76 -2.68 -13.88 -11.29
CA LYS A 76 -2.67 -12.65 -12.08
C LYS A 76 -1.57 -11.68 -11.67
N GLN A 77 -1.13 -11.74 -10.42
CA GLN A 77 -0.06 -10.89 -9.89
C GLN A 77 1.34 -11.40 -10.29
N PHE A 78 1.46 -12.66 -10.73
CA PHE A 78 2.71 -13.30 -11.13
C PHE A 78 2.81 -13.57 -12.64
N VAL A 79 1.96 -12.95 -13.45
CA VAL A 79 1.94 -13.13 -14.91
C VAL A 79 3.25 -12.66 -15.54
N ASP A 80 3.64 -11.42 -15.22
CA ASP A 80 4.84 -10.76 -15.73
C ASP A 80 5.42 -9.78 -14.68
N GLU A 81 6.69 -9.42 -14.87
CA GLU A 81 7.42 -8.55 -13.96
C GLU A 81 6.77 -7.16 -13.81
N PRO A 82 6.32 -6.47 -14.88
CA PRO A 82 5.64 -5.19 -14.74
C PRO A 82 4.39 -5.25 -13.85
N THR A 83 3.59 -6.30 -13.98
CA THR A 83 2.39 -6.52 -13.17
C THR A 83 2.75 -6.79 -11.71
N PHE A 84 3.73 -7.66 -11.48
CA PHE A 84 4.22 -7.96 -10.14
C PHE A 84 4.83 -6.72 -9.45
N ARG A 85 5.62 -5.94 -10.20
CA ARG A 85 6.19 -4.68 -9.74
C ARG A 85 5.10 -3.67 -9.37
N ALA A 86 4.04 -3.56 -10.15
CA ALA A 86 2.92 -2.66 -9.85
C ALA A 86 2.20 -3.09 -8.56
N GLU A 87 1.98 -4.39 -8.37
CA GLU A 87 1.41 -4.94 -7.14
C GLU A 87 2.33 -4.69 -5.93
N LEU A 88 3.64 -4.88 -6.08
CA LEU A 88 4.61 -4.65 -5.02
C LEU A 88 4.65 -3.17 -4.62
N SER A 89 4.73 -2.27 -5.60
CA SER A 89 4.73 -0.82 -5.41
C SER A 89 3.39 -0.30 -4.87
N GLY A 90 2.28 -0.99 -5.10
CA GLY A 90 0.96 -0.63 -4.57
C GLY A 90 0.81 -0.92 -3.07
N LYS A 91 1.69 -1.73 -2.48
CA LYS A 91 1.68 -1.98 -1.03
C LYS A 91 2.29 -0.81 -0.28
N LEU A 92 1.61 -0.39 0.78
CA LEU A 92 1.95 0.79 1.59
C LEU A 92 3.43 0.82 2.01
N PHE A 93 3.98 -0.31 2.47
CA PHE A 93 5.40 -0.39 2.86
C PHE A 93 6.34 0.07 1.73
N TYR A 94 6.17 -0.47 0.52
CA TYR A 94 7.06 -0.20 -0.60
C TYR A 94 6.83 1.22 -1.15
N ASP A 95 5.59 1.70 -1.15
CA ASP A 95 5.25 3.06 -1.56
C ASP A 95 5.94 4.12 -0.67
N VAL A 96 6.00 3.89 0.65
CA VAL A 96 6.57 4.86 1.60
C VAL A 96 8.07 4.69 1.85
N PHE A 97 8.60 3.47 1.71
CA PHE A 97 10.02 3.18 1.96
C PHE A 97 10.93 3.45 0.75
N PHE A 98 10.46 3.27 -0.47
CA PHE A 98 11.32 3.50 -1.65
C PHE A 98 11.18 4.95 -2.11
N ASP A 99 12.21 5.77 -1.89
CA ASP A 99 12.17 7.19 -2.23
C ASP A 99 13.55 7.83 -2.48
N LYS A 100 13.57 9.12 -2.82
CA LYS A 100 14.74 9.91 -3.21
C LYS A 100 15.90 9.87 -2.20
N TYR A 101 15.62 9.67 -0.90
CA TYR A 101 16.68 9.56 0.10
C TYR A 101 17.60 8.35 -0.14
N LEU A 102 17.10 7.29 -0.76
CA LEU A 102 17.92 6.12 -1.13
C LEU A 102 19.00 6.45 -2.17
N LEU A 103 18.88 7.59 -2.87
CA LEU A 103 19.83 8.01 -3.89
C LEU A 103 21.01 8.81 -3.31
N GLY A 104 21.02 9.11 -2.00
CA GLY A 104 22.03 9.95 -1.37
C GLY A 104 22.08 11.38 -1.91
N ARG A 105 21.03 11.82 -2.62
CA ARG A 105 20.92 13.16 -3.20
C ARG A 105 20.49 14.16 -2.13
N LYS A 106 20.83 15.43 -2.36
CA LYS A 106 20.30 16.52 -1.54
C LYS A 106 18.78 16.54 -1.71
N LEU A 107 18.08 16.40 -0.60
CA LEU A 107 16.64 16.58 -0.53
C LEU A 107 16.34 18.07 -0.50
N GLU A 108 15.20 18.46 -1.09
CA GLU A 108 14.71 19.84 -1.08
C GLU A 108 13.23 19.87 -0.69
N ASP A 109 12.76 21.04 -0.24
CA ASP A 109 11.34 21.29 -0.09
C ASP A 109 10.70 21.27 -1.49
N GLU A 110 9.57 20.57 -1.62
CA GLU A 110 8.93 20.41 -2.92
C GLU A 110 7.42 20.25 -2.78
N LYS A 111 6.69 20.62 -3.83
CA LYS A 111 5.27 20.34 -3.96
C LYS A 111 5.05 19.54 -5.24
N PHE A 112 4.37 18.41 -5.14
CA PHE A 112 4.17 17.50 -6.26
C PHE A 112 2.80 16.83 -6.21
N GLU A 113 2.28 16.46 -7.38
CA GLU A 113 1.03 15.72 -7.49
C GLU A 113 1.25 14.23 -7.20
N GLN A 114 0.36 13.64 -6.42
CA GLN A 114 0.31 12.21 -6.16
C GLN A 114 -1.14 11.71 -6.26
N THR A 115 -1.29 10.49 -6.77
CA THR A 115 -2.55 9.76 -6.67
C THR A 115 -2.43 8.80 -5.51
N PHE A 116 -3.31 8.93 -4.52
CA PHE A 116 -3.46 7.93 -3.46
C PHE A 116 -4.78 7.18 -3.67
N TYR A 117 -4.86 5.98 -3.10
CA TYR A 117 -6.01 5.10 -3.26
C TYR A 117 -6.75 5.00 -1.93
N SER A 118 -8.03 5.33 -1.95
CA SER A 118 -8.85 5.40 -0.73
C SER A 118 -8.96 4.05 -0.04
N PHE A 119 -8.68 4.03 1.26
CA PHE A 119 -8.93 2.86 2.11
C PHE A 119 -10.41 2.68 2.41
N LEU A 120 -11.18 3.77 2.50
CA LEU A 120 -12.61 3.74 2.79
C LEU A 120 -13.45 3.35 1.56
N PHE A 121 -12.99 3.64 0.35
CA PHE A 121 -13.74 3.48 -0.90
C PHE A 121 -13.02 2.60 -1.91
N ASP A 122 -12.63 1.38 -1.50
CA ASP A 122 -12.19 0.30 -2.38
C ASP A 122 -11.12 0.72 -3.40
N GLN A 123 -10.07 1.39 -2.91
CA GLN A 123 -8.97 1.86 -3.75
C GLN A 123 -9.45 2.85 -4.83
N THR A 124 -10.47 3.66 -4.55
CA THR A 124 -10.84 4.77 -5.44
C THR A 124 -9.66 5.74 -5.53
N PRO A 125 -9.15 6.06 -6.73
CA PRO A 125 -8.03 6.95 -6.89
C PRO A 125 -8.42 8.39 -6.58
N ILE A 126 -7.59 9.06 -5.80
CA ILE A 126 -7.76 10.46 -5.43
C ILE A 126 -6.47 11.20 -5.77
N LYS A 127 -6.60 12.17 -6.67
CA LYS A 127 -5.48 13.02 -7.10
C LYS A 127 -5.38 14.20 -6.15
N THR A 128 -4.18 14.43 -5.61
CA THR A 128 -3.92 15.52 -4.67
C THR A 128 -2.49 16.02 -4.80
N SER A 129 -2.25 17.22 -4.28
CA SER A 129 -0.92 17.79 -4.16
C SER A 129 -0.37 17.50 -2.77
N LEU A 130 0.86 16.99 -2.71
CA LEU A 130 1.61 16.81 -1.47
C LEU A 130 2.68 17.88 -1.36
N THR A 131 2.76 18.48 -0.19
CA THR A 131 3.86 19.34 0.21
C THR A 131 4.87 18.48 0.98
N GLN A 132 6.14 18.59 0.61
CA GLN A 132 7.29 18.05 1.34
C GLN A 132 8.08 19.20 1.96
N GLU A 133 8.34 19.07 3.27
CA GLU A 133 9.19 19.98 4.03
C GLU A 133 10.33 19.22 4.70
N LEU A 134 11.49 19.84 4.70
CA LEU A 134 12.69 19.36 5.37
C LEU A 134 12.93 20.15 6.64
N SER A 135 13.09 19.41 7.73
CA SER A 135 13.39 19.97 9.03
C SER A 135 14.47 19.13 9.72
N THR A 136 14.91 19.62 10.88
CA THR A 136 15.72 18.85 11.81
C THR A 136 14.86 18.56 13.01
N ASP A 137 14.80 17.30 13.41
CA ASP A 137 14.10 16.89 14.61
C ASP A 137 14.83 17.43 15.84
N GLU A 138 14.13 18.18 16.68
CA GLU A 138 14.74 18.90 17.81
C GLU A 138 15.26 17.97 18.91
N GLU A 139 14.64 16.80 19.09
CA GLU A 139 15.00 15.84 20.13
C GLU A 139 16.23 15.01 19.74
N THR A 140 16.29 14.58 18.48
CA THR A 140 17.33 13.67 17.99
C THR A 140 18.45 14.36 17.21
N GLY A 141 18.21 15.59 16.71
CA GLY A 141 19.11 16.29 15.79
C GLY A 141 19.15 15.69 14.39
N LEU A 142 18.31 14.69 14.10
CA LEU A 142 18.28 13.98 12.83
C LEU A 142 17.48 14.74 11.77
N LYS A 143 17.76 14.46 10.50
CA LYS A 143 17.00 15.04 9.40
C LYS A 143 15.60 14.43 9.36
N LYS A 144 14.59 15.29 9.27
CA LYS A 144 13.19 14.91 9.15
C LYS A 144 12.63 15.37 7.82
N ILE A 145 11.96 14.46 7.12
CA ILE A 145 11.14 14.76 5.94
C ILE A 145 9.69 14.66 6.39
N SER A 146 8.91 15.72 6.20
CA SER A 146 7.47 15.72 6.47
C SER A 146 6.72 15.92 5.17
N ARG A 147 5.75 15.05 4.89
CA ARG A 147 4.88 15.12 3.72
C ARG A 147 3.43 15.17 4.15
N TYR A 148 2.69 16.13 3.64
CA TYR A 148 1.29 16.30 3.99
C TYR A 148 0.49 16.98 2.88
N ILE A 149 -0.83 16.80 2.93
CA ILE A 149 -1.75 17.55 2.06
C ILE A 149 -2.03 18.89 2.72
N SER A 150 -1.65 19.98 2.05
CA SER A 150 -1.89 21.33 2.58
C SER A 150 -3.39 21.64 2.71
N ALA A 151 -3.76 22.46 3.70
CA ALA A 151 -5.16 22.82 3.94
C ALA A 151 -5.82 23.51 2.73
N ASP A 152 -5.06 24.22 1.90
CA ASP A 152 -5.56 24.84 0.67
C ASP A 152 -5.87 23.79 -0.40
N ASP A 153 -5.02 22.78 -0.54
CA ASP A 153 -5.25 21.64 -1.44
C ASP A 153 -6.35 20.72 -0.93
N GLN A 154 -6.75 20.82 0.34
CA GLN A 154 -7.94 20.16 0.89
C GLN A 154 -9.26 20.72 0.36
N ARG A 155 -9.28 21.96 -0.12
CA ARG A 155 -10.51 22.66 -0.51
C ARG A 155 -10.77 22.66 -2.02
N THR A 156 -9.74 22.40 -2.83
CA THR A 156 -9.77 22.47 -4.31
C THR A 156 -9.95 21.11 -4.99
N LYS A 157 -10.29 20.06 -4.22
CA LYS A 157 -10.14 18.66 -4.64
C LYS A 157 -11.17 18.23 -5.68
N PHE A 158 -10.66 17.74 -6.82
CA PHE A 158 -11.42 16.90 -7.74
C PHE A 158 -11.44 15.47 -7.20
N VAL A 159 -12.27 15.24 -6.20
CA VAL A 159 -12.61 13.88 -5.80
C VAL A 159 -13.47 13.28 -6.91
N ASN A 160 -13.27 12.00 -7.26
CA ASN A 160 -14.26 11.28 -8.05
C ASN A 160 -15.54 11.08 -7.20
N GLU A 161 -16.28 12.17 -6.98
CA GLU A 161 -17.45 12.23 -6.11
C GLU A 161 -18.48 11.19 -6.53
N TYR A 162 -18.58 10.91 -7.83
CA TYR A 162 -19.47 9.89 -8.36
C TYR A 162 -19.10 8.48 -7.86
N GLY A 163 -17.82 8.11 -7.95
CA GLY A 163 -17.33 6.81 -7.48
C GLY A 163 -17.54 6.65 -5.96
N ILE A 164 -17.12 7.65 -5.18
CA ILE A 164 -17.22 7.63 -3.72
C ILE A 164 -18.68 7.59 -3.26
N MET A 165 -19.53 8.46 -3.80
CA MET A 165 -20.95 8.52 -3.42
C MET A 165 -21.67 7.22 -3.79
N LYS A 166 -21.34 6.62 -4.95
CA LYS A 166 -21.92 5.35 -5.36
C LYS A 166 -21.55 4.23 -4.38
N THR A 167 -20.26 4.04 -4.12
CA THR A 167 -19.78 3.04 -3.15
C THR A 167 -20.39 3.25 -1.78
N TYR A 168 -20.52 4.51 -1.33
CA TYR A 168 -21.17 4.82 -0.06
C TYR A 168 -22.64 4.39 -0.02
N LYS A 169 -23.42 4.74 -1.04
CA LYS A 169 -24.85 4.40 -1.14
C LYS A 169 -25.10 2.90 -1.22
N GLU A 170 -24.22 2.17 -1.91
CA GLU A 170 -24.37 0.74 -2.12
C GLU A 170 -23.89 -0.09 -0.91
N ARG A 171 -22.79 0.31 -0.28
CA ARG A 171 -22.14 -0.48 0.77
C ARG A 171 -22.44 -0.01 2.19
N TYR A 172 -22.33 1.29 2.46
CA TYR A 172 -22.38 1.82 3.81
C TYR A 172 -23.80 2.24 4.21
N GLN A 173 -24.46 3.05 3.38
CA GLN A 173 -25.79 3.60 3.68
C GLN A 173 -26.84 2.53 4.07
N PRO A 174 -26.90 1.32 3.46
CA PRO A 174 -27.85 0.29 3.86
C PRO A 174 -27.59 -0.25 5.27
N ILE A 175 -26.35 -0.17 5.75
CA ILE A 175 -25.92 -0.70 7.05
C ILE A 175 -26.10 0.38 8.13
N ILE A 176 -25.53 1.57 7.92
CA ILE A 176 -25.51 2.64 8.94
C ILE A 176 -26.70 3.59 8.88
N LYS A 177 -27.51 3.53 7.82
CA LYS A 177 -28.73 4.34 7.59
C LYS A 177 -28.53 5.86 7.52
N TYR A 178 -27.30 6.36 7.52
CA TYR A 178 -26.99 7.78 7.33
C TYR A 178 -26.69 8.13 5.86
N SER A 179 -27.21 9.26 5.40
CA SER A 179 -26.94 9.80 4.06
C SER A 179 -25.52 10.34 3.93
N PHE A 180 -24.96 10.28 2.73
CA PHE A 180 -23.66 10.89 2.44
C PHE A 180 -23.69 12.40 2.68
N THR A 181 -22.63 12.93 3.30
CA THR A 181 -22.47 14.36 3.62
C THR A 181 -21.33 14.96 2.79
N GLN A 182 -20.11 14.81 3.26
CA GLN A 182 -18.88 15.30 2.66
C GLN A 182 -17.77 14.30 2.95
N TYR A 183 -16.99 13.97 1.94
CA TYR A 183 -15.79 13.16 2.11
C TYR A 183 -14.58 14.05 2.38
N ASN A 184 -13.94 13.84 3.53
CA ASN A 184 -12.68 14.49 3.89
C ASN A 184 -11.58 13.45 3.98
N TYR A 185 -10.35 13.89 3.71
CA TYR A 185 -9.18 13.05 3.90
C TYR A 185 -7.95 13.89 4.24
N GLU A 186 -7.14 13.33 5.13
CA GLU A 186 -5.87 13.86 5.58
C GLU A 186 -4.78 12.80 5.41
N PHE A 187 -3.58 13.26 5.10
CA PHE A 187 -2.42 12.41 4.91
C PHE A 187 -1.22 13.10 5.53
N TYR A 188 -0.52 12.36 6.39
CA TYR A 188 0.73 12.77 7.01
C TYR A 188 1.73 11.63 6.89
N HIS A 189 2.91 11.94 6.38
CA HIS A 189 3.99 10.99 6.21
C HIS A 189 5.30 11.65 6.67
N ASP A 190 5.76 11.21 7.83
CA ASP A 190 7.02 11.66 8.42
C ASP A 190 8.09 10.57 8.27
N ILE A 191 9.30 10.99 7.89
CA ILE A 191 10.48 10.13 7.78
C ILE A 191 11.60 10.77 8.59
N LEU A 192 12.09 10.04 9.59
CA LEU A 192 13.29 10.40 10.34
C LEU A 192 14.47 9.62 9.76
N LEU A 193 15.47 10.33 9.23
CA LEU A 193 16.64 9.72 8.61
C LEU A 193 17.78 9.59 9.62
N ALA A 194 18.38 8.39 9.68
CA ALA A 194 19.61 8.17 10.42
C ALA A 194 20.82 8.80 9.70
N ASP A 195 21.98 8.79 10.36
CA ASP A 195 23.24 9.35 9.82
C ASP A 195 23.72 8.65 8.54
N ASP A 196 23.36 7.38 8.35
CA ASP A 196 23.67 6.62 7.12
C ASP A 196 22.71 6.92 5.97
N GLY A 197 21.76 7.86 6.17
CA GLY A 197 20.80 8.29 5.17
C GLY A 197 19.60 7.36 5.00
N LEU A 198 19.54 6.24 5.75
CA LEU A 198 18.40 5.34 5.74
C LEU A 198 17.36 5.75 6.78
N PRO A 199 16.06 5.42 6.59
CA PRO A 199 15.04 5.70 7.58
C PRO A 199 15.31 5.00 8.91
N GLN A 200 15.38 5.78 9.98
CA GLN A 200 15.30 5.30 11.35
C GLN A 200 13.85 5.02 11.74
N GLU A 201 12.96 5.93 11.35
CA GLU A 201 11.52 5.81 11.58
C GLU A 201 10.77 6.35 10.35
N ILE A 202 9.70 5.65 9.96
CA ILE A 202 8.68 6.16 9.04
C ILE A 202 7.35 6.10 9.76
N LYS A 203 6.59 7.19 9.75
CA LYS A 203 5.25 7.28 10.33
C LYS A 203 4.29 7.82 9.28
N VAL A 204 3.29 7.02 8.95
CA VAL A 204 2.20 7.39 8.04
C VAL A 204 0.89 7.42 8.82
N ASN A 205 0.15 8.52 8.73
CA ASN A 205 -1.21 8.63 9.23
C ASN A 205 -2.12 9.04 8.07
N ILE A 206 -3.13 8.22 7.83
CA ILE A 206 -4.15 8.46 6.82
C ILE A 206 -5.47 8.50 7.55
N ILE A 207 -6.20 9.60 7.39
CA ILE A 207 -7.53 9.78 7.96
C ILE A 207 -8.46 9.99 6.78
N GLU A 208 -9.49 9.16 6.66
CA GLU A 208 -10.55 9.32 5.67
C GLU A 208 -11.89 9.29 6.40
N GLU A 209 -12.74 10.27 6.14
CA GLU A 209 -14.05 10.34 6.76
C GLU A 209 -15.15 10.74 5.78
N VAL A 210 -16.35 10.21 6.01
CA VAL A 210 -17.59 10.88 5.60
C VAL A 210 -18.12 11.59 6.84
N LYS A 211 -18.05 12.92 6.81
CA LYS A 211 -18.29 13.78 7.97
C LYS A 211 -19.58 13.42 8.71
N ASN A 212 -19.49 13.20 10.02
CA ASN A 212 -20.57 12.77 10.92
C ASN A 212 -21.14 11.37 10.68
N ASN A 213 -20.49 10.53 9.87
CA ASN A 213 -20.98 9.19 9.55
C ASN A 213 -19.95 8.08 9.85
N ILE A 214 -18.89 7.99 9.05
CA ILE A 214 -17.87 6.94 9.13
C ILE A 214 -16.49 7.55 9.02
N GLU A 215 -15.54 6.99 9.76
CA GLU A 215 -14.14 7.41 9.77
C GLU A 215 -13.27 6.15 9.75
N ILE A 216 -12.19 6.21 8.98
CA ILE A 216 -11.11 5.23 9.04
C ILE A 216 -9.80 5.96 9.31
N LEU A 217 -9.08 5.48 10.32
CA LEU A 217 -7.76 5.95 10.69
C LEU A 217 -6.76 4.83 10.46
N VAL A 218 -5.80 5.07 9.59
CA VAL A 218 -4.70 4.14 9.32
C VAL A 218 -3.43 4.77 9.88
N THR A 219 -2.85 4.15 10.90
CA THR A 219 -1.51 4.50 11.40
C THR A 219 -0.56 3.38 11.04
N TYR A 220 0.48 3.69 10.29
CA TYR A 220 1.52 2.76 9.91
C TYR A 220 2.88 3.30 10.36
N ARG A 221 3.64 2.46 11.07
CA ARG A 221 4.96 2.83 11.59
C ARG A 221 6.00 1.78 11.24
N ILE A 222 7.11 2.22 10.67
CA ILE A 222 8.29 1.39 10.42
C ILE A 222 9.37 1.89 11.36
N HIS A 223 9.93 0.99 12.16
CA HIS A 223 11.08 1.27 13.01
C HIS A 223 12.25 0.42 12.54
N ARG A 224 13.40 1.06 12.35
CA ARG A 224 14.64 0.33 12.12
C ARG A 224 15.06 -0.37 13.40
N LEU A 225 15.23 -1.69 13.33
CA LEU A 225 15.83 -2.45 14.42
C LEU A 225 17.31 -2.05 14.55
N LYS A 226 17.73 -1.78 15.78
CA LYS A 226 19.12 -1.48 16.13
C LYS A 226 19.96 -2.75 16.15
#